data_AF-N9R4M1-F1
#
_entry.id   AF-N9R4M1-F1
#
_cell.length_a   1.000
_cell.length_b   1.000
_cell.length_c   1.000
_cell.angle_alpha   90.00
_cell.angle_beta   90.00
_cell.angle_gamma   90.00
#
_symmetry.space_group_name_H-M   'P 1'
#
loop_
_entity.id
_entity.type
_entity.pdbx_description
1 polymer ?
#
loop_
_entity_poly.entity_id
_entity_poly.type
_entity_poly.pdbx_seq_one_letter_code
_entity_poly.pdbx_strand_id
1 'polypeptide(L)'
;MKKILILLISSLVCGSAYSADDLFKKPQSFLILKKEEPQYEKSGDRFDFFESFKQQEQDRINQRNYDLEKQHEIQANTSNMSPHDKSQYLLEHRHFDALNAYGQEQQFNLMQKARNKGVISEQDYQQKILQQPSFPSEQRSNQLRLSIPIGE
;
A
#
# COMPACT_ATOMS: atom_id res chain seq x y z
N MET A 1 56.20 35.02 -14.89
CA MET A 1 55.77 33.88 -14.04
C MET A 1 54.56 33.14 -14.64
N LYS A 2 54.73 32.45 -15.77
CA LYS A 2 53.69 31.55 -16.36
C LYS A 2 54.27 30.26 -16.98
N LYS A 3 55.59 30.03 -16.88
CA LYS A 3 56.28 28.88 -17.49
C LYS A 3 56.63 27.75 -16.50
N ILE A 4 56.43 27.97 -15.20
CA ILE A 4 56.71 26.97 -14.15
C ILE A 4 55.46 26.12 -13.83
N LEU A 5 54.25 26.62 -14.13
CA LEU A 5 53.01 25.94 -13.79
C LEU A 5 52.77 24.66 -14.61
N ILE A 6 53.34 24.56 -15.82
CA ILE A 6 53.13 23.42 -16.72
C ILE A 6 53.98 22.20 -16.32
N LEU A 7 55.06 22.39 -15.56
CA LEU A 7 55.93 21.29 -15.11
C LEU A 7 55.36 20.49 -13.92
N LEU A 8 54.33 21.00 -13.24
CA LEU A 8 53.72 20.32 -12.10
C LEU A 8 52.58 19.36 -12.49
N ILE A 9 52.08 19.43 -13.73
CA ILE A 9 50.99 18.56 -14.20
C ILE A 9 51.53 17.24 -14.77
N SER A 10 52.81 17.19 -15.13
CA SER A 10 53.41 16.03 -15.82
C SER A 10 54.04 14.96 -14.91
N SER A 11 53.96 15.06 -13.58
CA SER A 11 54.62 14.11 -12.67
C SER A 11 53.68 13.20 -11.86
N LEU A 12 52.37 13.19 -12.12
CA LEU A 12 51.42 12.36 -11.37
C LEU A 12 50.73 11.26 -12.21
N VAL A 13 51.50 10.59 -13.07
CA VAL A 13 51.12 9.28 -13.61
C VAL A 13 52.24 8.27 -13.28
N CYS A 14 52.39 8.00 -11.99
CA CYS A 14 53.01 6.76 -11.53
C CYS A 14 51.86 5.79 -11.20
N GLY A 15 51.51 4.94 -12.16
CA GLY A 15 50.70 3.76 -11.88
C GLY A 15 51.48 2.84 -10.94
N SER A 16 50.93 2.57 -9.77
CA SER A 16 51.34 1.40 -9.01
C SER A 16 50.63 0.21 -9.65
N ALA A 17 51.41 -0.69 -10.24
CA ALA A 17 50.93 -2.03 -10.55
C ALA A 17 50.72 -2.74 -9.21
N TYR A 18 49.49 -2.68 -8.68
CA TYR A 18 49.09 -3.57 -7.61
C TYR A 18 48.88 -4.96 -8.21
N SER A 19 49.65 -5.92 -7.71
CA SER A 19 49.59 -7.33 -8.12
C SER A 19 48.18 -7.87 -7.98
N ALA A 20 47.74 -8.68 -8.95
CA ALA A 20 46.43 -9.33 -8.98
C ALA A 20 46.25 -10.45 -7.93
N ASP A 21 47.28 -10.71 -7.11
CA ASP A 21 47.31 -11.87 -6.23
C ASP A 21 46.51 -11.71 -4.93
N ASP A 22 46.01 -10.52 -4.59
CA ASP A 22 45.19 -10.32 -3.37
C ASP A 22 43.68 -10.27 -3.64
N LEU A 23 43.25 -10.42 -4.89
CA LEU A 23 41.81 -10.48 -5.25
C LEU A 23 41.15 -11.81 -4.86
N PHE A 24 41.93 -12.82 -4.48
CA PHE A 24 41.44 -14.13 -4.06
C PHE A 24 41.16 -14.26 -2.56
N LYS A 25 41.50 -13.26 -1.73
CA LYS A 25 41.06 -13.20 -0.33
C LYS A 25 39.65 -12.63 -0.23
N LYS A 26 38.70 -13.26 -0.93
CA LYS A 26 37.28 -13.03 -0.69
C LYS A 26 36.92 -13.69 0.65
N PRO A 27 36.30 -12.99 1.61
CA PRO A 27 35.76 -13.68 2.78
C PRO A 27 34.72 -14.66 2.25
N GLN A 28 34.88 -15.94 2.60
CA GLN A 28 33.92 -16.97 2.27
C GLN A 28 32.54 -16.49 2.72
N SER A 29 31.65 -16.25 1.75
CA SER A 29 30.24 -16.01 2.06
C SER A 29 29.74 -17.21 2.84
N PHE A 30 29.09 -16.98 3.97
CA PHE A 30 28.51 -17.96 4.91
C PHE A 30 27.46 -18.93 4.31
N LEU A 31 27.41 -19.07 2.98
CA LEU A 31 26.42 -19.85 2.22
C LEU A 31 27.03 -21.09 1.56
N ILE A 32 28.19 -21.56 1.99
CA ILE A 32 28.61 -22.94 1.72
C ILE A 32 28.49 -23.71 3.02
N LEU A 33 27.26 -24.16 3.28
CA LEU A 33 26.97 -25.17 4.29
C LEU A 33 27.87 -26.37 3.97
N LYS A 34 28.87 -26.61 4.82
CA LYS A 34 29.64 -27.85 4.79
C LYS A 34 28.62 -28.99 4.88
N LYS A 35 28.68 -29.92 3.92
CA LYS A 35 27.93 -31.18 3.97
C LYS A 35 28.39 -31.97 5.19
N GLU A 36 27.72 -31.74 6.32
CA GLU A 36 27.49 -32.77 7.31
C GLU A 36 26.06 -33.24 7.12
N GLU A 37 25.87 -34.55 7.21
CA GLU A 37 24.67 -35.30 6.86
C GLU A 37 23.40 -34.64 7.41
N PRO A 38 22.29 -34.58 6.64
CA PRO A 38 21.04 -34.09 7.21
C PRO A 38 20.56 -35.11 8.24
N GLN A 39 20.78 -34.82 9.51
CA GLN A 39 19.95 -35.38 10.56
C GLN A 39 18.53 -34.88 10.30
N TYR A 40 17.68 -35.79 9.82
CA TYR A 40 16.25 -35.54 9.72
C TYR A 40 15.68 -35.47 11.13
N GLU A 41 15.84 -34.32 11.77
CA GLU A 41 14.97 -33.96 12.87
C GLU A 41 13.54 -33.91 12.31
N LYS A 42 12.63 -34.67 12.93
CA LYS A 42 11.21 -34.68 12.60
C LYS A 42 10.67 -33.26 12.81
N SER A 43 10.68 -32.47 11.73
CA SER A 43 10.10 -31.13 11.69
C SER A 43 8.59 -31.24 11.82
N GLY A 44 8.10 -31.15 13.05
CA GLY A 44 6.79 -30.57 13.29
C GLY A 44 6.85 -29.11 12.83
N ASP A 45 5.95 -28.74 11.94
CA ASP A 45 5.70 -27.37 11.47
C ASP A 45 6.70 -26.77 10.48
N ARG A 46 6.79 -27.39 9.30
CA ARG A 46 7.25 -26.69 8.09
C ARG A 46 6.13 -25.76 7.59
N PHE A 47 6.23 -24.46 7.87
CA PHE A 47 5.30 -23.45 7.37
C PHE A 47 5.37 -23.32 5.84
N ASP A 48 4.24 -23.49 5.15
CA ASP A 48 4.14 -23.32 3.70
C ASP A 48 3.68 -21.90 3.36
N PHE A 49 4.64 -21.06 2.94
CA PHE A 49 4.37 -19.69 2.53
C PHE A 49 3.44 -19.58 1.32
N PHE A 50 3.44 -20.56 0.42
CA PHE A 50 2.61 -20.52 -0.78
C PHE A 50 1.15 -20.80 -0.46
N GLU A 51 0.88 -21.81 0.38
CA GLU A 51 -0.49 -22.10 0.83
C GLU A 51 -1.03 -20.99 1.75
N SER A 52 -0.19 -20.46 2.64
CA SER A 52 -0.57 -19.29 3.47
C SER A 52 -0.94 -18.08 2.61
N PHE A 53 -0.19 -17.79 1.54
CA PHE A 53 -0.50 -16.68 0.63
C PHE A 53 -1.83 -16.90 -0.12
N LYS A 54 -2.09 -18.12 -0.60
CA LYS A 54 -3.38 -18.45 -1.25
C LYS A 54 -4.55 -18.26 -0.30
N GLN A 55 -4.42 -18.73 0.94
CA GLN A 55 -5.46 -18.57 1.95
C GLN A 55 -5.72 -17.09 2.26
N GLN A 56 -4.66 -16.29 2.39
CA GLN A 56 -4.78 -14.86 2.61
C GLN A 56 -5.50 -14.13 1.46
N GLU A 57 -5.16 -14.47 0.21
CA GLU A 57 -5.85 -13.90 -0.96
C GLU A 57 -7.32 -14.31 -1.00
N GLN A 58 -7.64 -15.56 -0.65
CA GLN A 58 -9.02 -16.03 -0.55
C GLN A 58 -9.80 -15.30 0.54
N ASP A 59 -9.20 -15.10 1.72
CA ASP A 59 -9.81 -14.36 2.82
C ASP A 59 -10.07 -12.90 2.43
N ARG A 60 -9.14 -12.29 1.69
CA ARG A 60 -9.33 -10.94 1.14
C ARG A 60 -10.50 -10.87 0.16
N ILE A 61 -10.63 -11.86 -0.73
CA ILE A 61 -11.76 -11.96 -1.66
C ILE A 61 -13.07 -12.13 -0.89
N ASN A 62 -13.09 -13.01 0.11
CA ASN A 62 -14.27 -13.25 0.93
C ASN A 62 -14.72 -11.99 1.68
N GLN A 63 -13.77 -11.25 2.26
CA GLN A 63 -14.05 -9.96 2.90
C GLN A 63 -14.63 -8.94 1.92
N ARG A 64 -14.04 -8.81 0.73
CA ARG A 64 -14.56 -7.91 -0.31
C ARG A 64 -15.99 -8.29 -0.72
N ASN A 65 -16.25 -9.59 -0.91
CA ASN A 65 -17.58 -10.07 -1.29
C ASN A 65 -18.61 -9.78 -0.19
N TYR A 66 -18.25 -10.00 1.07
CA TYR A 66 -19.11 -9.69 2.22
C TYR A 66 -19.42 -8.18 2.29
N ASP A 67 -18.42 -7.32 2.11
CA ASP A 67 -18.61 -5.87 2.11
C ASP A 67 -19.52 -5.42 0.96
N LEU A 68 -19.35 -5.99 -0.24
CA LEU A 68 -20.19 -5.72 -1.40
C LEU A 68 -21.64 -6.16 -1.18
N GLU A 69 -21.84 -7.36 -0.66
CA GLU A 69 -23.18 -7.89 -0.35
C GLU A 69 -23.90 -6.97 0.64
N LYS A 70 -23.20 -6.56 1.71
CA LYS A 70 -23.73 -5.60 2.68
C LYS A 70 -24.07 -4.25 2.05
N GLN A 71 -23.24 -3.74 1.14
CA GLN A 71 -23.55 -2.51 0.41
C GLN A 71 -24.80 -2.66 -0.46
N HIS A 72 -24.94 -3.79 -1.16
CA HIS A 72 -26.11 -4.08 -1.98
C HIS A 72 -27.39 -4.19 -1.14
N GLU A 73 -27.31 -4.83 0.03
CA GLU A 73 -28.43 -4.92 0.97
C GLU A 73 -28.87 -3.53 1.45
N ILE A 74 -27.92 -2.70 1.90
CA ILE A 74 -28.19 -1.32 2.31
C ILE A 74 -28.83 -0.52 1.17
N GLN A 75 -28.31 -0.68 -0.05
CA GLN A 75 -28.85 0.01 -1.22
C GLN A 75 -30.27 -0.46 -1.55
N ALA A 76 -30.53 -1.77 -1.52
CA ALA A 76 -31.86 -2.33 -1.75
C ALA A 76 -32.88 -1.76 -0.75
N ASN A 77 -32.52 -1.76 0.54
CA ASN A 77 -33.38 -1.29 1.62
C ASN A 77 -33.60 0.23 1.59
N THR A 78 -32.63 1.01 1.11
CA THR A 78 -32.69 2.49 1.14
C THR A 78 -32.98 3.15 -0.21
N SER A 79 -33.15 2.36 -1.28
CA SER A 79 -33.29 2.86 -2.67
C SER A 79 -34.44 3.85 -2.87
N ASN A 80 -35.57 3.61 -2.22
CA ASN A 80 -36.77 4.44 -2.33
C ASN A 80 -36.95 5.42 -1.17
N MET A 81 -35.96 5.55 -0.29
CA MET A 81 -36.03 6.45 0.86
C MET A 81 -35.67 7.88 0.46
N SER A 82 -36.28 8.86 1.13
CA SER A 82 -35.82 10.25 1.02
C SER A 82 -34.40 10.39 1.57
N PRO A 83 -33.64 11.43 1.18
CA PRO A 83 -32.30 11.68 1.71
C PRO A 83 -32.24 11.72 3.25
N HIS A 84 -33.27 12.33 3.85
CA HIS A 84 -33.41 12.39 5.29
C HIS A 84 -33.61 10.99 5.88
N ASP A 85 -34.59 10.23 5.37
CA ASP A 85 -34.95 8.93 5.93
C ASP A 85 -33.82 7.91 5.73
N LYS A 86 -33.13 7.98 4.59
CA LYS A 86 -31.91 7.19 4.34
C LYS A 86 -30.83 7.48 5.38
N SER A 87 -30.59 8.74 5.73
CA SER A 87 -29.60 9.08 6.76
C SER A 87 -29.98 8.53 8.15
N GLN A 88 -31.27 8.58 8.49
CA GLN A 88 -31.79 8.02 9.75
C GLN A 88 -31.65 6.50 9.78
N TYR A 89 -32.03 5.82 8.71
CA TYR A 89 -31.86 4.37 8.56
C TYR A 89 -30.40 3.95 8.75
N LEU A 90 -29.46 4.64 8.08
CA LEU A 90 -28.03 4.32 8.18
C LEU A 90 -27.48 4.55 9.59
N LEU A 91 -27.96 5.58 10.28
CA LEU A 91 -27.59 5.86 11.67
C LEU A 91 -28.13 4.80 12.63
N GLU A 92 -29.41 4.44 12.51
CA GLU A 92 -30.10 3.45 13.33
C GLU A 92 -29.46 2.06 13.21
N HIS A 93 -29.12 1.66 11.98
CA HIS A 93 -28.50 0.36 11.68
C HIS A 93 -26.97 0.39 11.84
N ARG A 94 -26.41 1.49 12.38
CA ARG A 94 -24.97 1.67 12.65
C ARG A 94 -24.09 1.47 11.41
N HIS A 95 -24.62 1.78 10.24
CA HIS A 95 -23.89 1.78 8.97
C HIS A 95 -23.08 3.08 8.82
N PHE A 96 -22.18 3.35 9.75
CA PHE A 96 -21.42 4.61 9.82
C PHE A 96 -20.56 4.86 8.59
N ASP A 97 -19.91 3.81 8.05
CA ASP A 97 -19.10 3.93 6.84
C ASP A 97 -19.97 4.36 5.64
N ALA A 98 -21.16 3.77 5.50
CA ALA A 98 -22.12 4.15 4.47
C ALA A 98 -22.74 5.54 4.70
N LEU A 99 -23.03 5.91 5.96
CA LEU A 99 -23.51 7.24 6.33
C LEU A 99 -22.50 8.34 5.98
N ASN A 100 -21.22 8.10 6.28
CA ASN A 100 -20.14 9.01 5.95
C ASN A 100 -19.95 9.15 4.44
N ALA A 101 -19.96 8.02 3.71
CA ALA A 101 -19.88 8.03 2.25
C ALA A 101 -21.07 8.78 1.63
N TYR A 102 -22.28 8.55 2.16
CA TYR A 102 -23.49 9.24 1.72
C TYR A 102 -23.41 10.75 1.95
N GLY A 103 -22.96 11.19 3.14
CA GLY A 103 -22.78 12.61 3.43
C GLY A 103 -21.78 13.28 2.50
N GLN A 104 -20.66 12.62 2.19
CA GLN A 104 -19.66 13.11 1.25
C GLN A 104 -20.21 13.22 -0.18
N GLU A 105 -20.96 12.21 -0.63
CA GLU A 105 -21.63 12.22 -1.95
C GLU A 105 -22.61 13.40 -2.06
N GLN A 106 -23.41 13.65 -1.01
CA GLN A 106 -24.32 14.80 -0.98
C GLN A 106 -23.57 16.14 -1.08
N GLN A 107 -22.48 16.29 -0.32
CA GLN A 107 -21.64 17.49 -0.41
C GLN A 107 -21.05 17.69 -1.81
N PHE A 108 -20.54 16.62 -2.41
CA PHE A 108 -20.01 16.65 -3.77
C PHE A 108 -21.07 17.09 -4.78
N ASN A 109 -22.26 16.49 -4.74
CA ASN A 109 -23.39 16.84 -5.61
C ASN A 109 -23.83 18.29 -5.43
N LEU A 110 -23.83 18.81 -4.20
CA LEU A 110 -24.15 20.21 -3.92
C LEU A 110 -23.11 21.16 -4.50
N MET A 111 -21.81 20.85 -4.38
CA MET A 111 -20.74 21.65 -4.98
C MET A 111 -20.83 21.66 -6.50
N GLN A 112 -21.07 20.50 -7.12
CA GLN A 112 -21.24 20.38 -8.56
C GLN A 112 -22.46 21.21 -9.03
N LYS A 113 -23.57 21.17 -8.29
CA LYS A 113 -24.76 22.00 -8.57
C LYS A 113 -24.48 23.48 -8.41
N ALA A 114 -23.71 23.89 -7.40
CA ALA A 114 -23.33 25.29 -7.19
C ALA A 114 -22.47 25.81 -8.35
N ARG A 115 -21.50 25.00 -8.82
CA ARG A 115 -20.68 25.30 -10.00
C ARG A 115 -21.55 25.46 -11.24
N ASN A 116 -22.45 24.51 -11.51
CA ASN A 116 -23.32 24.53 -12.68
C ASN A 116 -24.28 25.73 -12.69
N LYS A 117 -24.63 26.26 -11.52
CA LYS A 117 -25.44 27.47 -11.36
C LYS A 117 -24.62 28.76 -11.38
N GLY A 118 -23.30 28.70 -11.49
CA GLY A 118 -22.41 29.86 -11.43
C GLY A 118 -22.33 30.50 -10.04
N VAL A 119 -22.74 29.79 -8.98
CA VAL A 119 -22.68 30.28 -7.59
C VAL A 119 -21.25 30.28 -7.05
N ILE A 120 -20.40 29.41 -7.59
CA ILE A 120 -18.97 29.32 -7.29
C ILE A 120 -18.16 29.34 -8.58
N SER A 121 -16.94 29.88 -8.52
CA SER A 121 -16.03 29.86 -9.66
C SER A 121 -15.47 28.45 -9.91
N GLU A 122 -14.98 28.21 -11.12
CA GLU A 122 -14.28 26.96 -11.44
C GLU A 122 -13.07 26.76 -10.53
N GLN A 123 -12.31 27.82 -10.25
CA GLN A 123 -11.13 27.76 -9.40
C GLN A 123 -11.49 27.35 -7.96
N ASP A 124 -12.55 27.93 -7.40
CA ASP A 124 -13.04 27.58 -6.06
C ASP A 124 -13.54 26.14 -6.00
N TYR A 125 -14.20 25.66 -7.06
CA TYR A 125 -14.66 24.28 -7.17
C TYR A 125 -13.48 23.29 -7.17
N GLN A 126 -12.46 23.56 -7.98
CA GLN A 126 -11.27 22.71 -8.06
C GLN A 126 -10.53 22.66 -6.72
N GLN A 127 -10.37 23.80 -6.04
CA GLN A 127 -9.74 23.84 -4.71
C GLN A 127 -10.51 23.02 -3.68
N LYS A 128 -11.85 23.10 -3.69
CA LYS A 128 -12.69 22.37 -2.72
C LYS A 128 -12.73 20.87 -2.96
N ILE A 129 -12.69 20.42 -4.22
CA ILE A 129 -12.61 18.99 -4.53
C ILE A 129 -11.28 18.39 -4.08
N LEU A 130 -10.18 19.11 -4.27
CA LEU A 130 -8.85 18.64 -3.85
C LEU A 130 -8.71 18.54 -2.33
N GLN A 131 -9.50 19.30 -1.58
CA GLN A 131 -9.53 19.27 -0.11
C GLN A 131 -10.49 18.23 0.46
N GLN A 132 -11.38 17.65 -0.36
CA GLN A 132 -12.23 16.57 0.12
C GLN A 132 -11.36 15.34 0.40
N PRO A 133 -11.54 14.68 1.57
CA PRO A 133 -10.86 13.42 1.82
C PRO A 133 -11.24 12.45 0.70
N SER A 134 -10.23 11.87 0.05
CA SER A 134 -10.45 10.84 -0.97
C SER A 134 -11.36 9.77 -0.40
N PHE A 135 -12.37 9.35 -1.18
CA PHE A 135 -13.23 8.23 -0.84
C PHE A 135 -12.37 7.11 -0.24
N PRO A 136 -12.75 6.48 0.89
CA PRO A 136 -12.09 5.29 1.38
C PRO A 136 -12.45 4.12 0.46
N SER A 137 -12.14 4.22 -0.83
CA SER A 137 -12.16 3.09 -1.74
C SER A 137 -10.88 2.29 -1.47
N GLU A 138 -11.06 1.12 -0.88
CA GLU A 138 -10.13 -0.02 -0.96
C GLU A 138 -8.82 0.01 -0.15
N GLN A 139 -8.48 1.07 0.58
CA GLN A 139 -7.19 1.09 1.31
C GLN A 139 -7.16 0.32 2.63
N ARG A 140 -8.28 -0.24 3.13
CA ARG A 140 -8.25 -1.06 4.37
C ARG A 140 -7.57 -2.43 4.20
N SER A 141 -7.31 -2.92 2.98
CA SER A 141 -6.87 -4.33 2.77
C SER A 141 -5.44 -4.53 2.26
N ASN A 142 -4.60 -3.50 2.10
CA ASN A 142 -3.25 -3.67 1.53
C ASN A 142 -2.15 -3.88 2.57
N GLN A 143 -2.48 -3.94 3.86
CA GLN A 143 -1.51 -4.37 4.86
C GLN A 143 -1.42 -5.90 4.81
N LEU A 144 -0.37 -6.40 4.15
CA LEU A 144 0.11 -7.77 4.30
C LEU A 144 0.33 -8.03 5.80
N ARG A 145 -0.67 -8.58 6.49
CA ARG A 145 -0.48 -9.09 7.85
C ARG A 145 0.24 -10.42 7.73
N LEU A 146 1.55 -10.35 7.53
CA LEU A 146 2.47 -11.45 7.81
C LEU A 146 2.43 -11.68 9.32
N SER A 147 1.43 -12.41 9.81
CA SER A 147 1.45 -12.93 11.17
C SER A 147 2.54 -14.00 11.22
N ILE A 148 3.72 -13.63 11.72
CA ILE A 148 4.77 -14.57 12.06
C ILE A 148 4.21 -15.42 13.21
N PRO A 149 4.11 -16.75 13.08
CA PRO A 149 3.70 -17.59 14.20
C PRO A 149 4.73 -17.46 15.31
N ILE A 150 4.30 -16.99 16.48
CA ILE A 150 5.08 -17.05 17.71
C ILE A 150 4.91 -18.48 18.22
N GLY A 151 5.96 -19.29 18.11
CA GLY A 151 5.98 -20.63 18.70
C GLY A 151 5.89 -20.55 20.22
N GLU A 152 5.14 -21.48 20.82
CA GLU A 152 5.07 -21.68 22.28
C GLU A 152 6.40 -22.20 22.86
#